data_AF-A0A1V5BKD8-F1
#
_entry.id   AF-A0A1V5BKD8-F1
#
_cell.length_a   1.000
_cell.length_b   1.000
_cell.length_c   1.000
_cell.angle_alpha   90.00
_cell.angle_beta   90.00
_cell.angle_gamma   90.00
#
_symmetry.space_group_name_H-M   'P 1'
#
loop_
_entity.id
_entity.type
_entity.pdbx_description
1 polymer ?
#
loop_
_entity_poly.entity_id
_entity_poly.type
_entity_poly.pdbx_seq_one_letter_code
_entity_poly.pdbx_strand_id
1 'polypeptide(L)'
;MDLAEKVPSLEKTPWKTGSSVRKRYEELGNAILRLPEKQKDLLYFKYILEMADAEIAEIFGIAPDSVRQYLTRARREAKKLMDKEVNKHA
;
A
#
# COMPACT_ATOMS: atom_id res chain seq x y z
N MET A 1 19.90 -36.42 -9.58
CA MET A 1 19.92 -35.00 -9.98
C MET A 1 19.21 -34.24 -8.88
N ASP A 2 20.00 -33.60 -8.02
CA ASP A 2 19.51 -32.81 -6.91
C ASP A 2 18.89 -31.51 -7.46
N LEU A 3 17.63 -31.25 -7.13
CA LEU A 3 16.94 -30.02 -7.54
C LEU A 3 17.59 -28.76 -6.93
N ALA A 4 18.53 -28.92 -5.98
CA ALA A 4 19.29 -27.85 -5.37
C ALA A 4 20.34 -27.20 -6.29
N GLU A 5 20.77 -27.83 -7.38
CA GLU A 5 21.81 -27.28 -8.26
C GLU A 5 21.32 -26.23 -9.26
N LYS A 6 20.00 -26.02 -9.38
CA LYS A 6 19.42 -25.12 -10.40
C LYS A 6 18.86 -23.80 -9.86
N VAL A 7 19.20 -23.43 -8.63
CA VAL A 7 18.94 -22.08 -8.12
C VAL A 7 20.27 -21.36 -7.94
N PRO A 8 20.79 -20.69 -8.98
CA PRO A 8 21.89 -19.74 -8.80
C PRO A 8 21.53 -18.75 -7.69
N SER A 9 22.27 -18.87 -6.59
CA SER A 9 22.50 -17.88 -5.54
C SER A 9 21.61 -16.63 -5.62
N LEU A 10 20.52 -16.66 -4.85
CA LEU A 10 19.58 -15.55 -4.66
C LEU A 10 20.21 -14.28 -4.06
N GLU A 11 21.52 -14.30 -3.77
CA GLU A 11 22.28 -13.21 -3.18
C GLU A 11 22.66 -12.09 -4.17
N LYS A 12 22.45 -12.26 -5.48
CA LYS A 12 22.77 -11.22 -6.49
C LYS A 12 21.63 -10.96 -7.46
N THR A 13 20.44 -10.66 -6.93
CA THR A 13 19.34 -10.14 -7.73
C THR A 13 19.33 -8.59 -7.68
N PRO A 14 19.35 -7.88 -8.84
CA PRO A 14 19.30 -6.42 -8.90
C PRO A 14 18.07 -5.79 -8.23
N TRP A 15 17.02 -6.57 -7.98
CA TRP A 15 15.74 -6.14 -7.43
C TRP A 15 15.64 -6.23 -5.90
N LYS A 16 16.73 -6.54 -5.18
CA LYS A 16 16.81 -6.43 -3.72
C LYS A 16 18.00 -5.57 -3.25
N THR A 17 18.10 -4.33 -3.72
CA THR A 17 18.83 -3.32 -2.96
C THR A 17 17.95 -2.87 -1.79
N GLY A 18 18.24 -3.33 -0.57
CA GLY A 18 17.45 -3.07 0.64
C GLY A 18 17.12 -1.58 0.87
N SER A 19 17.94 -0.66 0.35
CA SER A 19 17.72 0.79 0.44
C SER A 19 16.60 1.32 -0.46
N SER A 20 16.38 0.75 -1.65
CA SER A 20 15.34 1.23 -2.59
C SER A 20 13.94 0.80 -2.15
N VAL A 21 13.83 -0.44 -1.64
CA VAL A 21 12.58 -0.96 -1.08
C VAL A 21 12.18 -0.19 0.18
N ARG A 22 13.13 0.07 1.10
CA ARG A 22 12.91 0.88 2.29
C ARG A 22 12.40 2.28 1.96
N LYS A 23 13.03 2.96 1.00
CA LYS A 23 12.62 4.30 0.55
C LYS A 23 11.17 4.31 0.05
N ARG A 24 10.75 3.31 -0.73
CA ARG A 24 9.36 3.20 -1.20
C ARG A 24 8.34 2.99 -0.07
N TYR A 25 8.71 2.25 0.97
CA TYR A 25 7.85 2.07 2.15
C TYR A 25 7.69 3.38 2.93
N GLU A 26 8.78 4.14 3.09
CA GLU A 26 8.75 5.46 3.75
C GLU A 26 7.91 6.46 2.94
N GLU A 27 8.08 6.49 1.61
CA GLU A 27 7.28 7.33 0.70
C GLU A 27 5.79 6.98 0.77
N LEU A 28 5.45 5.69 0.78
CA LEU A 28 4.07 5.22 0.93
C LEU A 28 3.49 5.61 2.30
N GLY A 29 4.25 5.40 3.38
CA GLY A 29 3.83 5.77 4.74
C GLY A 29 3.54 7.26 4.86
N ASN A 30 4.45 8.11 4.37
CA ASN A 30 4.27 9.56 4.34
C ASN A 30 3.08 9.99 3.47
N ALA A 31 2.85 9.34 2.33
CA ALA A 31 1.69 9.61 1.48
C ALA A 31 0.38 9.26 2.18
N ILE A 32 0.31 8.10 2.86
CA ILE A 32 -0.87 7.68 3.63
C ILE A 32 -1.13 8.66 4.77
N LEU A 33 -0.12 9.10 5.51
CA LEU A 33 -0.28 10.05 6.65
C LEU A 33 -0.92 11.39 6.24
N ARG A 34 -0.70 11.81 4.99
CA ARG A 34 -1.23 13.05 4.41
C ARG A 34 -2.63 12.91 3.82
N LEU A 35 -3.20 11.70 3.79
CA LEU A 35 -4.58 11.52 3.34
C LEU A 35 -5.58 12.13 4.34
N PRO A 36 -6.79 12.48 3.87
CA PRO A 36 -7.92 12.76 4.76
C PRO A 36 -8.14 11.61 5.74
N GLU A 37 -8.52 11.93 6.98
CA GLU A 37 -8.67 10.96 8.08
C GLU A 37 -9.54 9.76 7.70
N LYS A 38 -10.74 10.00 7.14
CA LYS A 38 -11.63 8.94 6.65
C LYS A 38 -10.98 7.98 5.64
N GLN A 39 -10.05 8.46 4.81
CA GLN A 39 -9.35 7.60 3.86
C GLN A 39 -8.21 6.80 4.53
N LYS A 40 -7.55 7.39 5.55
CA LYS A 40 -6.57 6.67 6.38
C LYS A 40 -7.24 5.54 7.14
N ASP A 41 -8.34 5.84 7.83
CA ASP A 41 -9.10 4.87 8.62
C ASP A 41 -9.59 3.72 7.74
N LEU A 42 -10.08 4.02 6.54
CA LEU A 42 -10.52 3.02 5.59
C LEU A 42 -9.39 2.06 5.17
N LEU A 43 -8.19 2.60 4.91
CA LEU A 43 -7.02 1.77 4.59
C LEU A 43 -6.52 0.98 5.80
N TYR A 44 -6.57 1.59 6.99
CA TYR A 44 -6.21 0.95 8.25
C TYR A 44 -7.10 -0.25 8.54
N PHE A 45 -8.42 -0.08 8.48
CA PHE A 45 -9.37 -1.18 8.68
C PHE A 45 -9.19 -2.27 7.63
N LYS A 46 -8.94 -1.91 6.36
CA LYS A 46 -8.82 -2.92 5.31
C LYS A 46 -7.53 -3.72 5.35
N TYR A 47 -6.39 -3.08 5.64
CA TYR A 47 -5.07 -3.70 5.47
C TYR A 47 -4.33 -3.99 6.77
N ILE A 48 -4.65 -3.29 7.85
CA ILE A 48 -4.02 -3.53 9.17
C ILE A 48 -4.91 -4.38 10.03
N LEU A 49 -6.22 -4.09 10.06
CA LEU A 49 -7.19 -4.90 10.79
C LEU A 49 -7.81 -6.02 9.93
N GLU A 50 -7.49 -6.06 8.64
CA GLU A 50 -7.96 -7.08 7.68
C GLU A 50 -9.50 -7.26 7.65
N MET A 51 -10.25 -6.21 7.95
CA MET A 51 -11.71 -6.25 8.04
C MET A 51 -12.37 -6.52 6.69
N ALA A 52 -13.51 -7.21 6.74
CA ALA A 52 -14.36 -7.42 5.59
C ALA A 52 -15.03 -6.13 5.13
N ASP A 53 -15.39 -6.06 3.85
CA ASP A 53 -16.03 -4.87 3.29
C ASP A 53 -17.36 -4.57 4.01
N ALA A 54 -18.10 -5.59 4.47
CA ALA A 54 -19.35 -5.41 5.23
C ALA A 54 -19.13 -4.73 6.60
N GLU A 55 -18.13 -5.17 7.37
CA GLU A 55 -17.82 -4.60 8.69
C GLU A 55 -17.35 -3.15 8.58
N ILE A 56 -16.55 -2.85 7.55
CA ILE A 56 -16.13 -1.49 7.24
C ILE A 56 -17.34 -0.62 6.86
N ALA A 57 -18.28 -1.17 6.09
CA ALA A 57 -19.47 -0.45 5.67
C ALA A 57 -20.35 -0.05 6.85
N GLU A 58 -20.50 -0.95 7.84
CA GLU A 58 -21.22 -0.68 9.09
C GLU A 58 -20.57 0.45 9.89
N ILE A 59 -19.24 0.42 10.06
CA ILE A 59 -18.50 1.48 10.77
C ILE A 59 -18.69 2.85 10.09
N PHE A 60 -18.65 2.89 8.76
CA PHE A 60 -18.76 4.12 7.99
C PHE A 60 -20.20 4.57 7.72
N GLY A 61 -21.20 3.72 8.04
CA GLY A 61 -22.60 3.98 7.72
C GLY A 61 -22.87 4.10 6.21
N ILE A 62 -22.21 3.28 5.40
CA ILE A 62 -22.34 3.29 3.92
C ILE A 62 -22.79 1.92 3.40
N ALA A 63 -23.16 1.84 2.12
CA ALA A 63 -23.47 0.56 1.49
C ALA A 63 -22.19 -0.30 1.33
N PRO A 64 -22.24 -1.62 1.58
CA PRO A 64 -21.08 -2.52 1.42
C PRO A 64 -20.40 -2.41 0.06
N ASP A 65 -21.18 -2.30 -1.01
CA ASP A 65 -20.65 -2.17 -2.38
C ASP A 65 -19.87 -0.88 -2.60
N SER A 66 -20.14 0.17 -1.80
CA SER A 66 -19.42 1.45 -1.88
C SER A 66 -18.00 1.36 -1.32
N VAL A 67 -17.72 0.41 -0.43
CA VAL A 67 -16.40 0.30 0.24
C VAL A 67 -15.27 0.15 -0.77
N ARG A 68 -15.46 -0.68 -1.80
CA ARG A 68 -14.46 -0.86 -2.87
C ARG A 68 -14.17 0.43 -3.65
N GLN A 69 -15.19 1.26 -3.86
CA GLN A 69 -15.04 2.53 -4.54
C GLN A 69 -14.26 3.52 -3.66
N TYR A 70 -14.57 3.58 -2.37
CA TYR A 70 -13.89 4.45 -1.41
C TYR A 70 -12.42 4.04 -1.25
N LEU A 71 -12.14 2.73 -1.15
CA LEU A 71 -10.80 2.18 -1.13
C LEU A 71 -10.01 2.54 -2.40
N THR A 72 -10.66 2.49 -3.56
CA THR A 72 -10.05 2.88 -4.83
C THR A 72 -9.67 4.36 -4.84
N ARG A 73 -10.54 5.23 -4.32
CA ARG A 73 -10.25 6.67 -4.19
C ARG A 73 -9.07 6.90 -3.23
N ALA A 74 -9.08 6.28 -2.05
CA ALA A 74 -8.00 6.40 -1.07
C ALA A 74 -6.65 5.96 -1.64
N ARG A 75 -6.58 4.80 -2.31
CA ARG A 75 -5.34 4.33 -2.98
C ARG A 75 -4.86 5.25 -4.08
N ARG A 76 -5.77 5.80 -4.89
CA ARG A 76 -5.42 6.74 -5.97
C ARG A 76 -4.86 8.04 -5.41
N GLU A 77 -5.45 8.57 -4.33
CA GLU A 77 -4.91 9.76 -3.68
C GLU A 77 -3.55 9.49 -3.03
N ALA A 78 -3.37 8.33 -2.38
CA ALA A 78 -2.07 7.93 -1.85
C ALA A 78 -1.00 7.89 -2.95
N LYS A 79 -1.33 7.26 -4.08
CA LYS A 79 -0.43 7.20 -5.25
C LYS A 79 -0.10 8.60 -5.78
N LYS A 80 -1.09 9.49 -5.93
CA LYS A 80 -0.84 10.88 -6.38
C LYS A 80 0.11 11.62 -5.44
N LEU A 81 -0.02 11.41 -4.13
CA LEU A 81 0.86 12.01 -3.13
C LEU A 81 2.28 11.45 -3.23
N MET A 82 2.43 10.13 -3.44
CA MET A 82 3.74 9.52 -3.70
C MET A 82 4.40 10.06 -4.97
N ASP A 83 3.67 10.11 -6.08
CA ASP A 83 4.17 10.59 -7.37
C ASP A 83 4.65 12.06 -7.28
N LYS A 84 3.96 12.89 -6.46
CA LYS A 84 4.37 14.28 -6.19
C LYS A 84 5.66 14.38 -5.37
N GLU A 85 5.89 13.47 -4.42
CA GLU A 85 7.12 13.47 -3.62
C GLU A 85 8.31 12.96 -4.43
N VAL A 86 8.11 11.94 -5.28
CA VAL A 86 9.16 11.46 -6.21
C VAL A 86 9.65 12.59 -7.12
N ASN A 87 8.73 13.40 -7.66
CA ASN A 87 9.07 14.53 -8.53
C ASN A 87 9.71 15.73 -7.80
N LYS A 88 9.63 15.83 -6.46
CA LYS A 88 10.35 16.86 -5.69
C LYS A 88 11.83 16.53 -5.48
N HIS A 89 12.19 15.25 -5.64
CA HIS A 89 13.55 14.74 -5.40
C HIS A 89 14.26 14.32 -6.70
N ALA A 90 13.64 14.58 -7.86
CA ALA A 90 14.21 14.40 -9.20
C ALA A 90 14.70 15.75 -9.73
#